data_AF-A0A419DD21-F1
#
_entry.id   AF-A0A419DD21-F1
#
_cell.length_a   1.000
_cell.length_b   1.000
_cell.length_c   1.000
_cell.angle_alpha   90.00
_cell.angle_beta   90.00
_cell.angle_gamma   90.00
#
_symmetry.space_group_name_H-M   'P 1'
#
loop_
_entity.id
_entity.type
_entity.pdbx_description
1 polymer ?
#
loop_
_entity_poly.entity_id
_entity_poly.type
_entity_poly.pdbx_seq_one_letter_code
_entity_poly.pdbx_strand_id
1 'polypeptide(L)'
;MSTQVKIGDRTFSCVKLSEANFKDIAAVYVILCVEKGGSWTVLDVGQSGEVGTRINSHDRQSCWESNCTNKNIWVCVYPMPSSQYSKDDRTQFESFLRKKYNPPCGER
;
A
#
# COMPACT_ATOMS: atom_id res chain seq x y z
N MET A 1 -1.87 -8.79 -13.58
CA MET A 1 -0.46 -9.29 -13.49
C MET A 1 0.29 -8.41 -12.51
N SER A 2 1.12 -8.96 -11.62
CA SER A 2 1.88 -8.13 -10.67
C SER A 2 3.15 -7.56 -11.28
N THR A 3 3.48 -6.32 -10.93
CA THR A 3 4.69 -5.59 -11.34
C THR A 3 5.53 -5.29 -10.10
N GLN A 4 6.85 -5.34 -10.22
CA GLN A 4 7.74 -4.96 -9.12
C GLN A 4 8.07 -3.48 -9.18
N VAL A 5 7.83 -2.76 -8.08
CA VAL A 5 8.12 -1.32 -7.97
C VAL A 5 8.98 -1.08 -6.74
N LYS A 6 10.06 -0.32 -6.88
CA LYS A 6 10.90 0.08 -5.75
C LYS A 6 10.27 1.28 -5.04
N ILE A 7 9.90 1.11 -3.77
CA ILE A 7 9.34 2.16 -2.91
C ILE A 7 10.24 2.25 -1.68
N GLY A 8 10.86 3.41 -1.50
CA GLY A 8 11.99 3.56 -0.59
C GLY A 8 13.13 2.62 -0.97
N ASP A 9 13.54 1.78 -0.02
CA ASP A 9 14.66 0.84 -0.17
C ASP A 9 14.19 -0.61 -0.24
N ARG A 10 12.91 -0.82 -0.61
CA ARG A 10 12.29 -2.15 -0.75
C ARG A 10 11.57 -2.26 -2.08
N THR A 11 11.47 -3.50 -2.57
CA THR A 11 10.73 -3.83 -3.78
C THR A 11 9.37 -4.40 -3.40
N PHE A 12 8.32 -3.74 -3.86
CA PHE A 12 6.93 -4.11 -3.60
C PHE A 12 6.36 -4.84 -4.82
N SER A 13 5.44 -5.77 -4.58
CA SER A 13 4.62 -6.38 -5.62
C SER A 13 3.34 -5.57 -5.80
N CYS A 14 3.15 -4.99 -6.97
CA CYS A 14 2.09 -4.04 -7.26
C CYS A 14 1.11 -4.56 -8.30
N VAL A 15 -0.17 -4.33 -8.08
CA VAL A 15 -1.26 -4.60 -9.03
C VAL A 15 -2.22 -3.41 -9.06
N LYS A 16 -3.03 -3.30 -10.11
CA LYS A 16 -4.14 -2.34 -10.12
C LYS A 16 -5.11 -2.64 -8.99
N LEU A 17 -5.75 -1.61 -8.42
CA LEU A 17 -6.74 -1.76 -7.34
C LEU A 17 -7.84 -2.77 -7.68
N SER A 18 -8.31 -2.80 -8.94
CA SER A 18 -9.31 -3.76 -9.43
C SER A 18 -8.83 -5.22 -9.45
N GLU A 19 -7.53 -5.46 -9.42
CA GLU A 19 -6.89 -6.77 -9.42
C GLU A 19 -6.35 -7.16 -8.03
N ALA A 20 -6.45 -6.27 -7.04
CA ALA A 20 -5.88 -6.47 -5.71
C ALA A 20 -6.63 -7.57 -4.94
N ASN A 21 -5.95 -8.69 -4.70
CA ASN A 21 -6.47 -9.83 -3.95
C ASN A 21 -5.44 -10.30 -2.90
N PHE A 22 -5.12 -9.42 -1.95
CA PHE A 22 -4.12 -9.66 -0.91
C PHE A 22 -4.73 -10.21 0.38
N LYS A 23 -5.48 -11.31 0.28
CA LYS A 23 -6.10 -11.94 1.45
C LYS A 23 -5.03 -12.57 2.36
N ASP A 24 -5.19 -12.36 3.67
CA ASP A 24 -4.52 -13.12 4.73
C ASP A 24 -2.98 -13.09 4.73
N ILE A 25 -2.39 -11.97 4.28
CA ILE A 25 -0.93 -11.77 4.35
C ILE A 25 -0.61 -10.65 5.34
N ALA A 26 0.22 -10.96 6.33
CA ALA A 26 0.88 -9.92 7.11
C ALA A 26 1.88 -9.19 6.21
N ALA A 27 1.63 -7.90 6.02
CA ALA A 27 2.36 -7.10 5.05
C ALA A 27 2.23 -5.61 5.36
N VAL A 28 3.13 -4.83 4.78
CA VAL A 28 2.94 -3.39 4.60
C VAL A 28 2.49 -3.15 3.17
N TYR A 29 1.44 -2.35 3.01
CA TYR A 29 0.92 -1.96 1.71
C TYR A 29 1.07 -0.46 1.49
N VAL A 30 1.22 -0.09 0.22
CA VAL A 30 1.32 1.28 -0.27
C VAL A 30 0.33 1.44 -1.41
N ILE A 31 -0.49 2.48 -1.34
CA ILE A 31 -1.43 2.84 -2.40
C ILE A 31 -0.80 3.92 -3.25
N LEU A 32 -0.72 3.68 -4.56
CA LEU A 32 -0.13 4.61 -5.51
C LEU A 32 -1.20 5.18 -6.45
N CYS A 33 -1.08 6.45 -6.80
CA CYS A 33 -1.67 6.99 -8.03
C CYS A 33 -0.61 6.97 -9.11
N VAL A 34 -0.84 6.23 -10.19
CA VAL A 34 0.13 6.10 -11.29
C VAL A 34 -0.28 7.01 -12.43
N GLU A 35 0.57 7.95 -12.79
CA GLU A 35 0.33 8.88 -13.89
C GLU A 35 0.53 8.21 -15.26
N LYS A 36 -0.05 8.82 -16.31
CA LYS A 36 0.06 8.31 -17.70
C LYS A 36 1.51 8.15 -18.18
N GLY A 37 2.44 8.93 -17.62
CA GLY A 37 3.88 8.84 -17.93
C GLY A 37 4.65 7.79 -17.12
N GLY A 38 3.99 7.02 -16.25
CA GLY A 38 4.61 5.99 -15.42
C GLY A 38 5.20 6.49 -14.09
N SER A 39 5.27 7.81 -13.87
CA SER A 39 5.52 8.38 -12.55
C SER A 39 4.35 8.08 -11.60
N TRP A 40 4.61 8.10 -10.30
CA TRP A 40 3.59 7.79 -9.30
C TRP A 40 3.75 8.61 -8.04
N THR A 41 2.66 8.77 -7.30
CA THR A 41 2.61 9.39 -5.97
C THR A 41 2.04 8.41 -4.96
N VAL A 42 2.45 8.56 -3.69
CA VAL A 42 1.91 7.73 -2.59
C VAL A 42 0.65 8.40 -2.04
N LEU A 43 -0.46 7.66 -2.07
CA LEU A 43 -1.75 8.10 -1.53
C LEU A 43 -1.95 7.67 -0.09
N ASP A 44 -1.54 6.45 0.26
CA ASP A 44 -1.72 5.86 1.58
C ASP A 44 -0.61 4.82 1.82
N VAL A 45 -0.30 4.60 3.09
CA VAL A 45 0.56 3.53 3.58
C VAL A 45 -0.13 2.91 4.77
N GLY A 46 -0.29 1.60 4.77
CA GLY A 46 -0.84 0.89 5.92
C GLY A 46 -0.19 -0.47 6.10
N GLN A 47 -0.58 -1.14 7.16
CA GLN A 47 -0.23 -2.54 7.38
C GLN A 47 -1.47 -3.41 7.46
N SER A 48 -1.30 -4.68 7.10
CA SER A 48 -2.21 -5.77 7.44
C SER A 48 -1.52 -6.70 8.43
N GLY A 49 -2.28 -7.21 9.41
CA GLY A 49 -1.91 -8.43 10.12
C GLY A 49 -2.20 -9.67 9.26
N GLU A 50 -1.92 -10.86 9.79
CA GLU A 50 -2.33 -12.15 9.15
C GLU A 50 -3.85 -12.30 9.05
N VAL A 51 -4.61 -11.41 9.70
CA VAL A 51 -6.07 -11.45 9.72
C VAL A 51 -6.65 -10.65 8.56
N GLY A 52 -7.05 -11.35 7.49
CA GLY A 52 -8.06 -11.11 6.44
C GLY A 52 -8.63 -9.73 6.13
N THR A 53 -7.94 -8.64 6.43
CA THR A 53 -8.46 -7.29 6.19
C THR A 53 -8.28 -6.97 4.71
N ARG A 54 -9.39 -6.99 3.95
CA ARG A 54 -9.38 -6.66 2.53
C ARG A 54 -8.98 -5.20 2.37
N ILE A 55 -7.84 -4.96 1.72
CA ILE A 55 -7.45 -3.62 1.24
C ILE A 55 -8.52 -3.05 0.29
N ASN A 56 -9.29 -3.92 -0.39
CA ASN A 56 -10.28 -3.53 -1.39
C ASN A 56 -11.62 -2.99 -0.86
N SER A 57 -11.85 -2.94 0.46
CA SER A 57 -13.14 -2.54 1.03
C SER A 57 -13.03 -1.48 2.11
N HIS A 58 -11.91 -0.77 2.15
CA HIS A 58 -11.62 0.17 3.23
C HIS A 58 -12.38 1.50 3.04
N ASP A 59 -12.89 2.01 4.16
CA ASP A 59 -13.28 3.41 4.44
C ASP A 59 -12.41 4.49 3.75
N ARG A 60 -11.17 4.17 3.40
CA ARG A 60 -10.19 5.06 2.78
C ARG A 60 -10.23 5.11 1.25
N GLN A 61 -10.94 4.20 0.58
CA GLN A 61 -10.97 4.17 -0.89
C GLN A 61 -11.47 5.49 -1.48
N SER A 62 -12.47 6.10 -0.85
CA SER A 62 -12.99 7.42 -1.23
C SER A 62 -11.90 8.50 -1.20
N CYS A 63 -11.00 8.47 -0.21
CA CYS A 63 -9.86 9.38 -0.13
C CYS A 63 -8.87 9.14 -1.27
N TRP A 64 -8.56 7.88 -1.59
CA TRP A 64 -7.65 7.55 -2.68
C TRP A 64 -8.19 8.03 -4.03
N GLU A 65 -9.47 7.77 -4.31
CA GLU A 65 -10.13 8.20 -5.54
C GLU A 65 -10.19 9.73 -5.66
N SER A 66 -10.41 10.44 -4.54
CA SER A 66 -10.42 11.90 -4.52
C SER A 66 -9.04 12.51 -4.78
N ASN A 67 -7.97 11.83 -4.36
CA ASN A 67 -6.58 12.26 -4.54
C ASN A 67 -5.92 11.70 -5.82
N CYS A 68 -6.61 10.88 -6.61
CA CYS A 68 -6.11 10.30 -7.85
C CYS A 68 -7.05 10.60 -9.02
N THR A 69 -6.86 11.77 -9.64
CA THR A 69 -7.75 12.32 -10.69
C THR A 69 -7.91 11.41 -11.91
N ASN A 70 -6.86 10.66 -12.26
CA ASN A 70 -6.86 9.74 -13.40
C ASN A 70 -7.43 8.34 -13.07
N LYS A 71 -7.79 8.08 -11.80
CA LYS A 71 -8.30 6.81 -11.26
C LYS A 71 -7.39 5.59 -11.48
N ASN A 72 -6.13 5.80 -11.84
CA ASN A 72 -5.15 4.73 -12.05
C ASN A 72 -4.47 4.37 -10.72
N ILE A 73 -5.24 3.75 -9.83
CA ILE A 73 -4.81 3.40 -8.48
C ILE A 73 -4.19 2.00 -8.47
N TRP A 74 -3.02 1.89 -7.85
CA TRP A 74 -2.28 0.64 -7.69
C TRP A 74 -2.08 0.33 -6.21
N VAL A 75 -2.12 -0.96 -5.89
CA VAL A 75 -1.87 -1.50 -4.56
C VAL A 75 -0.56 -2.26 -4.62
N CYS A 76 0.41 -1.79 -3.86
CA CYS A 76 1.75 -2.34 -3.73
C CYS A 76 1.92 -2.98 -2.37
N VAL A 77 2.36 -4.23 -2.33
CA VAL A 77 2.49 -5.00 -1.08
C VAL A 77 3.91 -5.50 -0.89
N TYR A 78 4.42 -5.33 0.32
CA TYR A 78 5.67 -5.92 0.80
C TYR A 78 5.34 -6.93 1.91
N PRO A 79 5.45 -8.24 1.63
CA PRO A 79 5.16 -9.28 2.61
C PRO A 79 6.11 -9.18 3.82
N MET A 80 5.54 -9.20 5.01
CA MET A 80 6.24 -9.20 6.29
C MET A 80 5.59 -10.25 7.20
N PRO A 81 5.80 -11.56 6.92
CA PRO A 81 5.10 -12.65 7.62
C PRO A 81 5.44 -12.66 9.11
N SER A 82 4.50 -13.07 9.96
CA SER A 82 4.72 -13.02 11.43
C SER A 82 5.73 -14.06 11.93
N SER A 83 6.08 -15.05 11.10
CA SER A 83 7.19 -15.98 11.37
C SER A 83 8.56 -15.30 11.34
N GLN A 84 8.69 -14.12 10.72
CA GLN A 84 9.95 -13.37 10.61
C GLN A 84 9.88 -11.96 11.19
N TYR A 85 8.70 -11.34 11.20
CA TYR A 85 8.51 -9.94 11.59
C TYR A 85 7.44 -9.82 12.67
N SER A 86 7.76 -9.09 13.72
CA SER A 86 6.78 -8.71 14.74
C SER A 86 5.78 -7.69 14.18
N LYS A 87 4.71 -7.45 14.95
CA LYS A 87 3.78 -6.35 14.66
C LYS A 87 4.51 -5.00 14.74
N ASP A 88 5.43 -4.84 15.69
CA ASP A 88 6.18 -3.60 15.87
C ASP A 88 7.10 -3.33 14.68
N ASP A 89 7.72 -4.36 14.08
CA ASP A 89 8.52 -4.20 12.85
C ASP A 89 7.68 -3.65 11.69
N ARG A 90 6.45 -4.18 11.52
CA ARG A 90 5.51 -3.69 10.50
C ARG A 90 5.08 -2.26 10.79
N THR A 91 4.77 -1.93 12.05
CA THR A 91 4.40 -0.57 12.47
C THR A 91 5.54 0.42 12.29
N GLN A 92 6.78 0.04 12.62
CA GLN A 92 7.96 0.89 12.40
C GLN A 92 8.20 1.13 10.91
N PHE A 93 8.07 0.10 10.08
CA PHE A 93 8.25 0.23 8.64
C PHE A 93 7.14 1.07 7.98
N GLU A 94 5.88 0.86 8.36
CA GLU A 94 4.74 1.70 7.97
C GLU A 94 4.99 3.16 8.34
N SER A 95 5.37 3.42 9.61
CA SER A 95 5.62 4.77 10.12
C SER A 95 6.78 5.45 9.39
N PHE A 96 7.84 4.71 9.06
CA PHE A 96 8.96 5.20 8.27
C PHE A 96 8.50 5.65 6.87
N LEU A 97 7.74 4.82 6.17
CA LEU A 97 7.21 5.15 4.84
C LEU A 97 6.26 6.35 4.90
N ARG A 98 5.38 6.42 5.91
CA ARG A 98 4.49 7.57 6.13
C ARG A 98 5.27 8.87 6.33
N LYS A 99 6.30 8.86 7.17
CA LYS A 99 7.17 10.04 7.38
C LYS A 99 7.93 10.44 6.11
N LYS A 100 8.37 9.45 5.32
CA LYS A 100 9.12 9.69 4.09
C LYS A 100 8.26 10.28 2.97
N TYR A 101 7.01 9.83 2.84
CA TYR A 101 6.14 10.16 1.71
C TYR A 101 5.01 11.13 2.03
N ASN A 102 4.71 11.35 3.32
CA ASN A 102 3.63 12.22 3.81
C ASN A 102 2.31 12.04 3.03
N PRO A 103 1.74 10.82 3.01
CA PRO A 103 0.57 10.51 2.19
C PRO A 103 -0.66 11.33 2.62
N PRO A 104 -1.51 11.78 1.66
CA PRO A 104 -2.72 12.55 1.96
C PRO A 104 -3.84 11.73 2.59
N CYS A 105 -3.78 10.40 2.53
CA CYS A 105 -4.78 9.50 3.09
C CYS A 105 -4.22 8.62 4.20
N GLY A 106 -5.13 8.11 5.03
CA GLY A 106 -4.82 7.14 6.06
C GLY A 106 -4.38 7.73 7.40
N GLU A 107 -4.57 9.03 7.64
CA GLU A 107 -4.46 9.57 9.00
C GLU A 107 -5.52 8.92 9.92
N ARG A 108 -5.13 8.67 11.16
CA ARG A 108 -5.97 8.06 12.20
C ARG A 108 -5.86 8.86 13.48
#